data_AF-A0A660NG58-F1
#
_entry.id   AF-A0A660NG58-F1
#
_cell.length_a   1.000
_cell.length_b   1.000
_cell.length_c   1.000
_cell.angle_alpha   90.00
_cell.angle_beta   90.00
_cell.angle_gamma   90.00
#
_symmetry.space_group_name_H-M   'P 1'
#
loop_
_entity.id
_entity.type
_entity.pdbx_description
1 polymer ?
#
loop_
_entity_poly.entity_id
_entity_poly.type
_entity_poly.pdbx_seq_one_letter_code
_entity_poly.pdbx_strand_id
1 'polypeptide(L)'
;DIENTYTLNLMNTSERPLVLDLGVTGMPELRIDGQTRIEVPATSNRMVPLAIHLPPTTTERPGSHNIEITVTPVPQEGEEDTGAKPRREGTVYMVPR
;
A
#
# COMPACT_ATOMS: atom_id res chain seq x y z
N ASP A 1 -6.77 13.99 -13.60
CA ASP A 1 -6.62 13.22 -12.36
C ASP A 1 -5.24 13.52 -11.79
N ILE A 2 -5.06 13.36 -10.48
CA ILE A 2 -3.76 13.56 -9.85
C ILE A 2 -3.25 12.19 -9.47
N GLU A 3 -1.98 11.91 -9.78
CA GLU A 3 -1.32 10.65 -9.48
C GLU A 3 -0.02 10.93 -8.75
N ASN A 4 0.24 10.20 -7.67
CA ASN A 4 1.57 10.13 -7.06
C ASN A 4 2.00 8.66 -7.06
N THR A 5 3.23 8.41 -7.51
CA THR A 5 3.81 7.06 -7.52
C THR A 5 4.78 6.89 -6.36
N TYR A 6 4.69 5.75 -5.69
CA TYR A 6 5.52 5.33 -4.57
C TYR A 6 6.14 3.96 -4.87
N THR A 7 7.18 3.59 -4.14
CA THR A 7 7.75 2.25 -4.21
C THR A 7 7.76 1.63 -2.84
N LEU A 8 7.01 0.55 -2.65
CA LEU A 8 7.04 -0.25 -1.43
C LEU A 8 8.14 -1.31 -1.54
N ASN A 9 9.00 -1.39 -0.54
CA ASN A 9 9.94 -2.50 -0.39
C ASN A 9 9.38 -3.49 0.63
N LEU A 10 8.83 -4.59 0.15
CA LEU A 10 8.21 -5.63 0.96
C LEU A 10 9.22 -6.73 1.24
N MET A 11 9.46 -7.04 2.51
CA MET A 11 10.37 -8.10 2.92
C MET A 11 9.59 -9.20 3.63
N ASN A 12 9.73 -10.42 3.15
CA ASN A 12 9.22 -11.62 3.80
C ASN A 12 10.40 -12.41 4.36
N THR A 13 10.53 -12.41 5.68
CA THR A 13 11.55 -13.19 6.40
C THR A 13 11.06 -14.56 6.85
N SER A 14 9.80 -14.90 6.57
CA SER A 14 9.24 -16.21 6.90
C SER A 14 9.57 -17.24 5.82
N GLU A 15 9.54 -18.51 6.19
CA GLU A 15 9.75 -19.64 5.27
C GLU A 15 8.51 -19.98 4.43
N ARG A 16 7.48 -19.13 4.47
CA ARG A 16 6.20 -19.30 3.75
C ARG A 16 5.91 -18.07 2.90
N PRO A 17 5.17 -18.19 1.79
CA PRO A 17 4.69 -17.01 1.06
C PRO A 17 3.77 -16.16 1.97
N LEU A 18 3.74 -14.86 1.70
CA LEU A 18 2.81 -13.93 2.33
C LEU A 18 1.90 -13.33 1.26
N VAL A 19 0.59 -13.36 1.51
CA VAL A 19 -0.37 -12.53 0.77
C VAL A 19 -0.65 -11.27 1.59
N LEU A 20 -0.43 -10.10 1.00
CA LEU A 20 -0.57 -8.81 1.64
C LEU A 20 -1.61 -7.96 0.90
N ASP A 21 -2.56 -7.39 1.63
CA ASP A 21 -3.49 -6.38 1.11
C ASP A 21 -2.96 -4.97 1.42
N LEU A 22 -2.92 -4.14 0.38
CA LEU A 22 -2.50 -2.75 0.41
C LEU A 22 -3.73 -1.84 0.50
N GLY A 23 -3.64 -0.83 1.37
CA GLY A 23 -4.65 0.22 1.50
C GLY A 23 -4.00 1.60 1.59
N VAL A 24 -4.82 2.63 1.42
CA VAL A 24 -4.41 4.02 1.60
C VAL A 24 -5.47 4.77 2.39
N THR A 25 -5.04 5.60 3.33
CA THR A 25 -5.88 6.52 4.10
C THR A 25 -5.24 7.90 4.16
N GLY A 26 -6.00 8.91 4.57
CA GLY A 26 -5.51 10.29 4.73
C GLY A 26 -6.39 11.31 4.02
N MET A 27 -6.96 10.94 2.87
CA MET A 27 -8.01 11.71 2.19
C MET A 27 -9.13 10.76 1.72
N PRO A 28 -10.41 11.18 1.74
CA PRO A 28 -11.54 10.29 1.49
C PRO A 28 -11.60 9.67 0.10
N GLU A 29 -11.10 10.39 -0.92
CA GLU A 29 -11.22 10.00 -2.33
C GLU A 29 -9.98 9.26 -2.87
N LEU A 30 -8.99 9.00 -2.02
CA LEU A 30 -7.78 8.31 -2.43
C LEU A 30 -8.07 6.86 -2.80
N ARG A 31 -7.42 6.43 -3.88
CA ARG A 31 -7.47 5.06 -4.35
C ARG A 31 -6.11 4.63 -4.85
N ILE A 32 -5.74 3.40 -4.53
CA ILE A 32 -4.62 2.73 -5.18
C ILE A 32 -5.10 2.30 -6.56
N ASP A 33 -4.33 2.63 -7.60
CA ASP A 33 -4.57 2.08 -8.93
C ASP A 33 -3.77 0.80 -9.16
N GLY A 34 -4.36 -0.13 -9.90
CA GLY A 34 -3.78 -1.45 -10.13
C GLY A 34 -4.00 -2.45 -8.98
N GLN A 35 -2.98 -3.27 -8.71
CA GLN A 35 -3.09 -4.44 -7.84
C GLN A 35 -2.87 -4.08 -6.36
N THR A 36 -3.90 -4.29 -5.54
CA THR A 36 -3.84 -4.05 -4.08
C THR A 36 -3.50 -5.30 -3.29
N ARG A 37 -3.59 -6.50 -3.87
CA ARG A 37 -3.22 -7.76 -3.22
C ARG A 37 -1.90 -8.28 -3.77
N ILE A 38 -0.85 -8.33 -2.97
CA ILE A 38 0.50 -8.72 -3.39
C ILE A 38 0.92 -10.01 -2.72
N GLU A 39 1.40 -10.97 -3.51
CA GLU A 39 2.10 -12.14 -2.99
C GLU A 39 3.61 -11.84 -2.87
N VAL A 40 4.20 -12.14 -1.72
CA VAL A 40 5.64 -12.03 -1.46
C VAL A 40 6.15 -13.43 -1.13
N PRO A 41 6.98 -14.04 -1.99
CA PRO A 41 7.49 -15.40 -1.78
C PRO A 41 8.23 -15.55 -0.44
N ALA A 42 8.36 -16.79 0.03
CA ALA A 42 9.16 -17.12 1.21
C ALA A 42 10.58 -16.57 1.11
N THR A 43 11.11 -16.09 2.24
CA THR A 43 12.51 -15.64 2.38
C THR A 43 12.97 -14.70 1.26
N SER A 44 12.12 -13.73 0.89
CA SER A 44 12.34 -12.88 -0.28
C SER A 44 12.06 -11.42 -0.02
N ASN A 45 12.54 -10.56 -0.92
CA ASN A 45 12.21 -9.15 -0.98
C ASN A 45 11.57 -8.83 -2.33
N ARG A 46 10.55 -7.97 -2.32
CA ARG A 46 9.84 -7.53 -3.51
C ARG A 46 9.66 -6.02 -3.48
N MET A 47 10.10 -5.36 -4.54
CA MET A 47 9.78 -3.95 -4.77
C MET A 47 8.49 -3.85 -5.57
N VAL A 48 7.53 -3.11 -5.04
CA VAL A 48 6.19 -2.93 -5.64
C VAL A 48 5.97 -1.45 -5.92
N PRO A 49 5.90 -1.03 -7.20
CA PRO A 49 5.44 0.31 -7.53
C PRO A 49 3.96 0.43 -7.17
N LEU A 50 3.60 1.55 -6.55
CA LEU A 50 2.25 1.86 -6.09
C LEU A 50 1.84 3.22 -6.62
N ALA A 51 0.88 3.24 -7.55
CA ALA A 51 0.26 4.48 -8.01
C ALA A 51 -0.96 4.77 -7.12
N ILE A 52 -1.00 5.96 -6.53
CA ILE A 52 -2.15 6.44 -5.76
C ILE A 52 -2.77 7.59 -6.53
N HIS A 53 -4.07 7.48 -6.79
CA HIS A 53 -4.83 8.49 -7.50
C HIS A 53 -5.78 9.23 -6.59
N LEU A 54 -5.92 10.51 -6.92
CA LEU A 54 -6.98 11.36 -6.45
C LEU A 54 -7.82 11.78 -7.68
N PRO A 55 -9.14 11.59 -7.66
CA PRO A 55 -9.99 11.89 -8.80
C PRO A 55 -9.96 13.40 -9.12
N PRO A 56 -10.18 13.79 -10.38
CA PRO A 56 -10.19 15.21 -10.77
C PRO A 56 -11.35 16.00 -10.17
N THR A 57 -12.39 15.29 -9.69
CA THR A 57 -13.54 15.87 -8.98
C THR A 57 -13.23 16.23 -7.54
N THR A 58 -12.00 15.97 -7.09
CA THR A 58 -11.63 16.17 -5.69
C THR A 58 -11.74 17.62 -5.27
N THR A 59 -12.14 17.83 -4.01
CA THR A 59 -12.17 19.14 -3.36
C THR A 59 -10.93 19.42 -2.50
N GLU A 60 -9.95 18.51 -2.53
CA GLU A 60 -8.72 18.67 -1.74
C GLU A 60 -7.92 19.88 -2.21
N ARG A 61 -7.40 20.64 -1.24
CA ARG A 61 -6.65 21.86 -1.54
C ARG A 61 -5.29 21.53 -2.16
N PRO A 62 -4.78 22.33 -3.10
CA PRO A 62 -3.40 22.23 -3.54
C PRO A 62 -2.41 22.28 -2.36
N GLY A 63 -1.39 21.42 -2.41
CA GLY A 63 -0.38 21.31 -1.35
C GLY A 63 -0.01 19.87 -1.00
N SER A 64 0.70 19.74 0.12
CA SER A 64 1.14 18.46 0.68
C SER A 64 0.11 17.93 1.67
N HIS A 65 -0.28 16.68 1.51
CA HIS A 65 -1.22 15.99 2.38
C HIS A 65 -0.57 14.74 2.97
N ASN A 66 -0.67 14.56 4.28
CA ASN A 66 -0.16 13.35 4.91
C ASN A 66 -1.13 12.21 4.62
N ILE A 67 -0.59 11.10 4.12
CA ILE A 67 -1.35 9.88 3.87
C ILE A 67 -0.65 8.72 4.57
N GLU A 68 -1.40 7.64 4.81
CA GLU A 68 -0.85 6.41 5.35
C GLU A 68 -1.12 5.28 4.36
N ILE A 69 -0.07 4.54 4.02
CA ILE A 69 -0.18 3.29 3.27
C ILE A 69 -0.27 2.16 4.30
N THR A 70 -1.31 1.35 4.22
CA THR A 70 -1.52 0.19 5.10
C THR A 70 -1.14 -1.08 4.37
N VAL A 71 -0.44 -1.99 5.06
CA VAL A 71 -0.07 -3.30 4.55
C VAL A 71 -0.56 -4.34 5.55
N THR A 72 -1.54 -5.15 5.14
CA THR A 72 -2.23 -6.10 6.03
C THR A 72 -1.99 -7.52 5.53
N PRO A 73 -1.35 -8.39 6.32
CA PRO A 73 -1.27 -9.80 6.01
C PRO A 73 -2.67 -10.42 5.92
N VAL A 74 -2.91 -11.18 4.86
CA VAL A 74 -4.15 -11.91 4.65
C VAL A 74 -3.97 -13.31 5.22
N PRO A 75 -4.79 -13.75 6.19
CA PRO A 75 -4.76 -15.13 6.67
C PRO A 75 -5.06 -16.08 5.51
N GLN A 76 -4.21 -17.10 5.34
CA GLN A 76 -4.40 -18.14 4.34
C GLN A 76 -4.89 -19.41 5.03
N GLU A 77 -6.03 -19.95 4.57
CA GLU A 77 -6.61 -21.16 5.16
C GLU A 77 -5.66 -22.36 4.99
N GLY A 78 -5.39 -23.06 6.09
CA GLY A 78 -4.52 -24.24 6.10
C GLY A 78 -3.02 -23.95 6.20
N GLU A 79 -2.61 -22.69 6.31
CA GLU A 79 -1.22 -22.31 6.57
C GLU A 79 -1.00 -21.93 8.03
N GLU A 80 0.16 -22.30 8.56
CA GLU A 80 0.60 -21.89 9.90
C GLU A 80 0.82 -20.37 9.94
N ASP A 81 0.61 -19.77 11.12
CA ASP A 81 0.81 -18.34 11.32
C ASP A 81 2.26 -17.94 11.00
N THR A 82 2.42 -17.08 9.99
CA THR A 82 3.72 -16.55 9.57
C THR A 82 4.27 -15.51 10.54
N GLY A 83 3.46 -15.10 11.53
CA GLY A 83 3.81 -14.06 12.51
C GLY A 83 3.82 -12.64 11.91
N ALA A 84 3.40 -12.49 10.65
CA ALA A 84 3.31 -11.21 9.99
C ALA A 84 2.22 -10.35 10.64
N LYS A 85 2.54 -9.07 10.91
CA LYS A 85 1.62 -8.11 11.53
C LYS A 85 1.28 -6.99 10.56
N PRO A 86 0.08 -6.37 10.67
CA PRO A 86 -0.26 -5.19 9.90
C PRO A 86 0.77 -4.06 10.13
N ARG A 87 1.11 -3.37 9.05
CA ARG A 87 2.04 -2.22 9.05
C ARG A 87 1.35 -1.00 8.47
N ARG A 88 1.79 0.17 8.92
CA ARG A 88 1.34 1.48 8.44
C ARG A 88 2.55 2.34 8.20
N GLU A 89 2.66 2.90 7.01
CA GLU A 89 3.79 3.74 6.62
C GLU A 89 3.25 5.11 6.22
N GLY A 90 3.63 6.14 6.97
CA GLY A 90 3.23 7.52 6.71
C GLY A 90 4.06 8.14 5.57
N THR A 91 3.40 8.81 4.64
CA THR A 91 4.03 9.51 3.52
C THR A 91 3.25 10.76 3.13
N VAL A 92 3.72 11.46 2.09
CA VAL A 92 3.11 12.70 1.59
C VAL A 92 2.54 12.48 0.19
N TYR A 93 1.31 12.94 -0.01
CA TYR A 93 0.66 13.07 -1.30
C TYR A 93 0.65 14.53 -1.74
N MET A 94 1.09 14.77 -2.98
CA MET A 94 1.17 16.11 -3.55
C MET A 94 -0.02 16.38 -4.47
N VAL A 95 -0.82 17.38 -4.11
CA VAL A 95 -1.87 17.96 -4.95
C VAL A 95 -1.29 19.19 -5.65
N PRO A 96 -1.14 19.19 -6.99
CA PRO A 96 -0.61 20.33 -7.73
C PRO A 96 -1.53 21.56 -7.62
N ARG A 97 -0.96 22.74 -7.90
CA ARG A 97 -1.69 24.01 -7.96
C ARG A 97 -2.49 24.16 -9.24
#